data_AF-A0A844I8S6-F1
#
_entry.id   AF-A0A844I8S6-F1
#
_cell.length_a   1.000
_cell.length_b   1.000
_cell.length_c   1.000
_cell.angle_alpha   90.00
_cell.angle_beta   90.00
_cell.angle_gamma   90.00
#
_symmetry.space_group_name_H-M   'P 1'
#
loop_
_entity.id
_entity.type
_entity.pdbx_description
1 polymer ?
#
loop_
_entity_poly.entity_id
_entity_poly.type
_entity_poly.pdbx_seq_one_letter_code
_entity_poly.pdbx_strand_id
1 'polypeptide(L)' 'MKEEYKQPIKDLIARLEQTGLEVYPGRMSTEIFGDYDEVMGVLSDTMKWSFETYGKSVFVAKIMEGDRRPR' A
#
# COMPACT_ATOMS: atom_id res chain seq x y z
N MET A 1 18.30 -5.01 -15.56
CA MET A 1 17.56 -4.48 -14.39
C MET A 1 16.37 -3.68 -14.91
N LYS A 2 15.33 -4.34 -15.44
CA LYS A 2 14.25 -3.66 -16.16
C LYS A 2 12.93 -4.33 -15.80
N GLU A 3 11.94 -3.52 -15.40
CA GLU A 3 10.51 -3.86 -15.25
C GLU A 3 10.05 -4.84 -14.15
N GLU A 4 10.90 -5.71 -13.60
CA GLU A 4 10.48 -6.73 -12.61
C GLU A 4 9.86 -6.17 -11.31
N TYR A 5 10.18 -4.92 -10.94
CA TYR A 5 9.60 -4.26 -9.76
C TYR A 5 8.14 -3.83 -9.97
N LYS A 6 7.67 -3.72 -11.22
CA LYS A 6 6.32 -3.22 -11.51
C LYS A 6 5.24 -4.22 -11.10
N GLN A 7 5.50 -5.52 -11.27
CA GLN A 7 4.51 -6.53 -10.93
C GLN A 7 4.22 -6.59 -9.42
N PRO A 8 5.22 -6.64 -8.52
CA PRO A 8 4.98 -6.55 -7.07
C PRO A 8 4.21 -5.30 -6.65
N ILE A 9 4.48 -4.14 -7.27
CA ILE A 9 3.74 -2.90 -6.98
C ILE A 9 2.27 -3.02 -7.42
N LYS A 10 2.01 -3.55 -8.62
CA LYS A 10 0.63 -3.76 -9.11
C LYS A 10 -0.14 -4.74 -8.23
N ASP A 11 0.49 -5.85 -7.84
CA ASP A 11 -0.14 -6.86 -6.99
C ASP A 11 -0.44 -6.29 -5.60
N LEU A 12 0.46 -5.45 -5.07
CA LEU A 12 0.23 -4.75 -3.80
C LEU A 12 -0.94 -3.76 -3.89
N ILE A 13 -1.02 -2.95 -4.95
CA ILE A 13 -2.16 -2.04 -5.17
C ILE A 13 -3.46 -2.83 -5.28
N ALA A 14 -3.48 -3.91 -6.08
CA ALA A 14 -4.65 -4.77 -6.23
C ALA A 14 -5.09 -5.40 -4.89
N ARG A 15 -4.13 -5.77 -4.03
CA ARG A 15 -4.43 -6.25 -2.67
C ARG A 15 -5.06 -5.15 -1.82
N LEU A 16 -4.53 -3.93 -1.85
CA LEU A 16 -5.08 -2.79 -1.12
C LEU A 16 -6.51 -2.46 -1.59
N GLU A 17 -6.77 -2.47 -2.90
CA GLU A 17 -8.10 -2.21 -3.48
C GLU A 17 -9.15 -3.26 -3.10
N GLN A 18 -8.75 -4.44 -2.63
CA GLN A 18 -9.64 -5.48 -2.11
C GLN A 18 -9.95 -5.32 -0.62
N THR A 19 -9.40 -4.31 0.04
CA THR A 19 -9.67 -4.00 1.45
C THR A 19 -10.90 -3.11 1.60
N GLY A 20 -11.31 -2.85 2.85
CA GLY A 20 -12.36 -1.87 3.16
C GLY A 20 -11.91 -0.41 3.07
N LEU A 21 -10.62 -0.16 2.84
CA LEU A 21 -10.04 1.19 2.85
C LEU A 21 -10.36 1.96 1.56
N GLU A 22 -10.39 3.29 1.66
CA GLU A 22 -10.33 4.15 0.49
C GLU A 22 -8.90 4.14 -0.06
N VAL A 23 -8.71 3.70 -1.31
CA VAL A 23 -7.39 3.53 -1.94
C VAL A 23 -7.27 4.42 -3.18
N TYR A 24 -6.20 5.21 -3.23
CA TYR A 24 -5.89 6.12 -4.33
C TYR A 24 -4.48 5.83 -4.88
N PRO A 25 -4.35 4.98 -5.91
CA PRO A 25 -3.07 4.72 -6.55
C PRO A 25 -2.63 5.92 -7.40
N GLY A 26 -1.48 6.50 -7.07
CA GLY A 26 -0.85 7.60 -7.79
C GLY A 26 0.41 7.18 -8.55
N ARG A 27 1.01 8.13 -9.28
CA ARG A 27 2.23 7.89 -10.06
C ARG A 27 3.46 7.56 -9.19
N MET A 28 3.53 8.16 -8.00
CA MET A 28 4.69 8.08 -7.10
C MET A 28 4.41 7.28 -5.83
N SER A 29 3.15 7.18 -5.42
CA SER A 29 2.72 6.58 -4.16
C SER A 29 1.27 6.12 -4.27
N THR A 30 0.88 5.19 -3.42
CA THR A 30 -0.53 4.83 -3.18
C THR A 30 -0.93 5.42 -1.84
N GLU A 31 -2.04 6.16 -1.81
CA GLU A 31 -2.59 6.74 -0.60
C GLU A 31 -3.76 5.86 -0.13
N ILE A 32 -3.81 5.57 1.18
CA ILE A 32 -4.86 4.76 1.80
C ILE A 32 -5.48 5.54 2.96
N PHE A 33 -6.80 5.45 3.11
CA PHE A 33 -7.55 6.15 4.15
C PHE A 33 -8.59 5.23 4.79
N GLY A 34 -8.82 5.44 6.09
CA GLY A 34 -9.76 4.67 6.91
C GLY A 34 -9.51 4.93 8.40
N ASP A 35 -10.18 4.17 9.25
CA ASP A 35 -9.94 4.21 10.69
C ASP A 35 -8.52 3.75 11.03
N TYR A 36 -7.91 4.33 12.06
CA TYR A 36 -6.50 4.08 12.41
C TYR A 36 -6.19 2.58 12.54
N ASP A 37 -6.99 1.86 13.33
CA ASP A 37 -6.75 0.43 13.57
C ASP A 37 -6.90 -0.40 12.29
N GLU A 38 -7.83 -0.02 11.41
CA GLU A 38 -8.04 -0.69 10.12
C GLU A 38 -6.85 -0.44 9.18
N VAL A 39 -6.43 0.81 9.03
CA VAL A 39 -5.28 1.20 8.20
C VAL A 39 -4.01 0.51 8.66
N MET A 40 -3.74 0.52 9.97
CA MET A 40 -2.53 -0.09 10.52
C MET A 40 -2.58 -1.62 10.41
N GLY A 41 -3.75 -2.23 10.57
CA GLY A 41 -3.97 -3.66 10.36
C GLY A 41 -3.68 -4.08 8.92
N VAL A 42 -4.28 -3.37 7.94
CA VAL A 42 -4.06 -3.62 6.50
C VAL A 42 -2.60 -3.41 6.11
N LEU A 43 -1.96 -2.36 6.61
CA LEU A 43 -0.55 -2.08 6.33
C LEU A 43 0.35 -3.21 6.83
N SER A 44 0.14 -3.68 8.06
CA SER A 44 0.91 -4.78 8.64
C SER A 44 0.74 -6.08 7.85
N ASP A 45 -0.50 -6.44 7.52
CA ASP A 45 -0.80 -7.65 6.74
C ASP A 45 -0.18 -7.58 5.33
N THR A 46 -0.32 -6.45 4.65
CA THR A 46 0.21 -6.23 3.29
C THR A 46 1.73 -6.30 3.27
N MET A 47 2.40 -5.68 4.23
CA MET A 47 3.87 -5.75 4.34
C MET A 47 4.34 -7.18 4.59
N LYS A 48 3.70 -7.90 5.51
CA LYS A 48 4.03 -9.31 5.80
C LYS A 48 3.89 -10.16 4.54
N TRP A 49 2.75 -10.08 3.85
CA TRP A 49 2.50 -10.79 2.60
C TRP A 49 3.54 -10.47 1.53
N SER A 50 3.93 -9.20 1.38
CA SER A 50 4.94 -8.77 0.40
C SER A 50 6.31 -9.40 0.70
N PHE A 51 6.73 -9.43 1.96
CA PHE A 51 8.00 -10.05 2.35
C PHE A 51 7.98 -11.57 2.12
N GLU A 52 6.88 -12.25 2.42
CA GLU A 52 6.72 -13.68 2.19
C GLU A 52 6.68 -14.04 0.69
N THR A 53 6.09 -13.17 -0.13
CA THR A 53 5.89 -13.42 -1.58
C THR A 53 7.12 -13.04 -2.41
N TYR A 54 7.72 -11.88 -2.15
CA TYR A 54 8.79 -11.32 -3.00
C TYR A 54 10.15 -11.29 -2.30
N GLY A 55 10.23 -11.68 -1.02
CA GLY A 55 11.46 -11.69 -0.25
C GLY A 55 11.88 -10.27 0.17
N LYS A 56 12.89 -9.71 -0.52
CA LYS A 56 13.45 -8.39 -0.14
C LYS A 56 12.61 -7.26 -0.72
N SER A 57 11.96 -6.50 0.16
CA SER A 57 11.19 -5.30 -0.19
C SER A 57 11.59 -4.12 0.70
N VAL A 58 11.42 -2.89 0.19
CA VAL A 58 11.61 -1.65 0.97
C VAL A 58 10.32 -0.84 0.87
N PHE A 59 9.79 -0.46 2.03
CA PHE A 59 8.60 0.37 2.13
C PHE A 59 8.98 1.75 2.66
N VAL A 60 8.41 2.78 2.04
CA VAL A 60 8.48 4.16 2.53
C VAL A 60 7.04 4.62 2.75
N ALA A 61 6.73 5.00 3.98
CA ALA A 61 5.39 5.45 4.36
C ALA A 61 5.46 6.79 5.09
N LYS A 62 4.44 7.62 4.88
CA LYS A 62 4.21 8.85 5.63
C LYS A 62 2.82 8.77 6.24
N ILE A 63 2.77 8.67 7.57
CA ILE A 63 1.51 8.62 8.33
C ILE A 63 1.19 10.04 8.76
N MET A 64 -0.05 10.48 8.54
CA MET A 64 -0.48 11.85 8.80
C MET A 64 -1.86 11.84 9.44
N GLU A 65 -2.03 12.62 10.50
CA GLU A 65 -3.36 12.99 11.01
C GLU A 65 -3.88 14.16 10.17
N GLY A 66 -4.92 13.92 9.36
CA GLY A 66 -5.55 14.93 8.51
C GLY A 66 -5.98 14.40 7.14
N ASP A 67 -7.05 14.96 6.60
CA ASP A 67 -7.60 14.56 5.30
C ASP A 67 -6.80 15.17 4.15
N ARG A 68 -6.13 14.30 3.38
CA ARG A 68 -5.38 14.66 2.17
C ARG A 68 -5.87 13.89 0.94
N ARG A 69 -7.12 13.42 0.96
CA ARG A 69 -7.70 12.73 -0.19
C ARG A 69 -7.54 13.59 -1.46
N PRO A 70 -7.10 13.00 -2.58
CA PRO A 70 -7.02 13.70 -3.85
C PRO A 70 -8.40 14.28 -4.23
N ARG A 71 -8.41 15.50 -4.78
CA ARG A 71 -9.61 16.11 -5.36
C ARG A 71 -9.78 15.71 -6.82
#